data_AF-A0A7S1EST1-F1
#
_entry.id   AF-A0A7S1EST1-F1
#
_cell.length_a   1.000
_cell.length_b   1.000
_cell.length_c   1.000
_cell.angle_alpha   90.00
_cell.angle_beta   90.00
_cell.angle_gamma   90.00
#
_symmetry.space_group_name_H-M   'P 1'
#
loop_
_entity.id
_entity.type
_entity.pdbx_description
1 polymer ?
#
loop_
_entity_poly.entity_id
_entity_poly.type
_entity_poly.pdbx_seq_one_letter_code
_entity_poly.pdbx_strand_id
1 'polypeptide(L)'
;ELSYKQFGKPNLVQYEFVKKRLLELLKKNSGNYTEFDRIFAVGDNPAADVRGANSAGDEWVSVLVRTGCFTGKENDEFDRAQIVEDNIEHAVKKILEIV
;
A
#
# COMPACT_ATOMS: atom_id res chain seq x y z
N GLU A 1 -27.87 19.43 2.48
CA GLU A 1 -26.68 18.64 2.13
C GLU A 1 -26.96 17.15 2.34
N LEU A 2 -26.42 16.28 1.50
CA LEU A 2 -26.48 14.83 1.70
C LEU A 2 -25.29 14.40 2.58
N SER A 3 -25.56 13.66 3.64
CA SER A 3 -24.54 12.94 4.42
C SER A 3 -24.26 11.60 3.76
N TYR A 4 -22.99 11.30 3.48
CA TYR A 4 -22.56 10.01 2.97
C TYR A 4 -21.26 9.57 3.66
N LYS A 5 -20.99 8.27 3.66
CA LYS A 5 -19.75 7.67 4.15
C LYS A 5 -19.08 6.91 3.02
N GLN A 6 -17.84 7.28 2.71
CA GLN A 6 -17.06 6.64 1.67
C GLN A 6 -16.18 5.53 2.24
N PHE A 7 -16.07 4.43 1.49
CA PHE A 7 -15.21 3.29 1.81
C PHE A 7 -14.23 3.06 0.66
N GLY A 8 -13.26 2.16 0.89
CA GLY A 8 -12.17 1.90 -0.04
C GLY A 8 -11.06 2.94 0.08
N LYS A 9 -9.99 2.74 -0.71
CA LYS A 9 -8.85 3.65 -0.76
C LYS A 9 -9.29 5.07 -1.17
N PRO A 10 -8.70 6.14 -0.62
CA PRO A 10 -7.57 6.16 0.32
C PRO A 10 -8.01 6.11 1.80
N ASN A 11 -9.26 5.78 2.12
CA ASN A 11 -9.77 5.89 3.48
C ASN A 11 -9.11 4.90 4.45
N LEU A 12 -8.67 5.38 5.62
CA LEU A 12 -7.96 4.61 6.65
C LEU A 12 -8.69 3.33 7.07
N VAL A 13 -10.03 3.37 7.15
CA VAL A 13 -10.87 2.22 7.51
C VAL A 13 -10.58 0.97 6.67
N GLN A 14 -10.20 1.16 5.39
CA GLN A 14 -9.85 0.05 4.50
C GLN A 14 -8.51 -0.59 4.90
N TYR A 15 -7.52 0.22 5.26
CA TYR A 15 -6.18 -0.23 5.61
C TYR A 15 -6.16 -0.91 6.99
N GLU A 16 -6.88 -0.37 7.96
CA GLU A 16 -7.08 -1.02 9.27
C GLU A 16 -7.75 -2.39 9.12
N PHE A 17 -8.78 -2.47 8.27
CA PHE A 17 -9.45 -3.73 7.97
C PHE A 17 -8.48 -4.74 7.34
N VAL A 18 -7.72 -4.33 6.32
CA VAL A 18 -6.74 -5.21 5.66
C VAL A 18 -5.65 -5.67 6.63
N LYS A 19 -5.09 -4.77 7.47
CA LYS A 19 -4.10 -5.14 8.48
C LYS A 19 -4.63 -6.21 9.42
N LYS A 20 -5.85 -6.04 9.95
CA LYS A 20 -6.49 -7.05 10.80
C LYS A 20 -6.62 -8.40 10.09
N ARG A 21 -7.07 -8.42 8.84
CA ARG A 21 -7.21 -9.65 8.04
C ARG A 21 -5.88 -10.33 7.76
N LEU A 22 -4.83 -9.56 7.47
CA LEU A 22 -3.49 -10.09 7.26
C LEU A 22 -2.94 -10.74 8.55
N LEU A 23 -3.16 -10.12 9.72
CA LEU A 23 -2.78 -10.69 11.01
C LEU A 23 -3.54 -11.99 11.33
N GLU A 24 -4.83 -12.05 11.02
CA GLU A 24 -5.63 -13.28 11.16
C GLU A 24 -5.10 -14.42 10.28
N LEU A 25 -4.67 -14.11 9.06
CA LEU A 25 -4.06 -15.09 8.14
C LEU A 25 -2.70 -15.57 8.63
N LEU A 26 -1.84 -14.67 9.14
CA LEU A 26 -0.55 -15.04 9.74
C LEU A 26 -0.73 -16.00 10.91
N LYS A 27 -1.62 -15.68 11.86
CA LYS A 27 -1.90 -16.53 13.02
C LYS A 27 -2.36 -17.93 12.63
N LYS A 28 -3.11 -18.04 11.52
CA LYS A 28 -3.58 -19.33 11.01
C LYS A 28 -2.46 -20.17 10.38
N ASN A 29 -1.51 -19.53 9.70
CA ASN A 29 -0.54 -20.23 8.84
C ASN A 29 0.87 -20.37 9.44
N SER A 30 1.28 -19.51 10.38
CA SER A 30 2.70 -19.33 10.71
C SER A 30 3.05 -19.35 12.21
N GLY A 31 2.13 -19.73 13.12
CA GLY A 31 2.42 -19.74 14.56
C GLY A 31 2.44 -18.34 15.21
N ASN A 32 3.36 -18.09 16.15
CA ASN A 32 3.40 -16.95 17.10
C ASN A 32 3.62 -15.54 16.49
N TYR A 33 3.51 -15.34 15.18
CA TYR A 33 3.63 -13.99 14.60
C TYR A 33 2.42 -13.13 14.98
N THR A 34 2.68 -12.01 15.64
CA THR A 34 1.65 -11.09 16.13
C THR A 34 1.63 -9.74 15.42
N GLU A 35 2.64 -9.44 14.60
CA GLU A 35 2.82 -8.16 13.92
C GLU A 35 3.54 -8.30 12.57
N PHE A 36 3.53 -7.22 11.77
CA PHE A 36 4.27 -7.09 10.52
C PHE A 36 5.33 -6.00 10.67
N ASP A 37 6.58 -6.28 10.33
CA ASP A 37 7.62 -5.23 10.30
C ASP A 37 7.31 -4.16 9.25
N ARG A 38 6.84 -4.61 8.08
CA ARG A 38 6.43 -3.79 6.93
C ARG A 38 5.30 -4.46 6.15
N ILE A 39 4.39 -3.65 5.60
CA ILE A 39 3.34 -4.04 4.67
C ILE A 39 3.48 -3.17 3.42
N PHE A 40 3.85 -3.78 2.29
CA PHE A 40 4.04 -3.05 1.03
C PHE A 40 2.72 -2.96 0.27
N ALA A 41 2.18 -1.75 0.14
CA ALA A 41 1.00 -1.45 -0.67
C ALA A 41 1.45 -1.09 -2.10
N VAL A 42 1.35 -2.07 -3.01
CA VAL A 42 1.70 -1.90 -4.41
C VAL A 42 0.47 -1.53 -5.24
N GLY A 43 0.53 -0.43 -5.97
CA GLY A 43 -0.57 0.05 -6.81
C GLY A 43 -0.16 1.10 -7.84
N ASP A 44 -1.09 1.50 -8.69
CA ASP A 44 -0.87 2.35 -9.87
C ASP A 44 -1.57 3.71 -9.76
N ASN A 45 -2.33 3.97 -8.69
CA ASN A 45 -3.06 5.22 -8.50
C ASN A 45 -2.52 6.02 -7.30
N PRO A 46 -1.81 7.15 -7.53
CA PRO A 46 -1.24 7.95 -6.46
C PRO A 46 -2.29 8.45 -5.44
N ALA A 47 -3.42 8.97 -5.92
CA ALA A 47 -4.47 9.52 -5.06
C ALA A 47 -5.26 8.46 -4.25
N ALA A 48 -5.07 7.17 -4.55
CA ALA A 48 -5.76 6.08 -3.87
C ALA A 48 -4.80 5.11 -3.16
N ASP A 49 -3.94 4.43 -3.91
CA ASP A 49 -2.98 3.45 -3.39
C ASP A 49 -1.93 4.11 -2.51
N VAL A 50 -1.22 5.09 -3.09
CA VAL A 50 -0.09 5.74 -2.43
C VAL A 50 -0.57 6.59 -1.27
N ARG A 51 -1.56 7.46 -1.50
CA ARG A 51 -2.15 8.29 -0.45
C ARG A 51 -2.66 7.46 0.72
N GLY A 52 -3.36 6.37 0.41
CA GLY A 52 -3.92 5.49 1.42
C GLY A 52 -2.85 4.84 2.28
N ALA A 53 -1.81 4.28 1.65
CA ALA A 53 -0.69 3.66 2.34
C ALA A 53 0.11 4.66 3.18
N ASN A 54 0.43 5.83 2.62
CA ASN A 54 1.12 6.91 3.34
C ASN A 54 0.34 7.40 4.57
N SER A 55 -1.00 7.31 4.54
CA SER A 55 -1.86 7.72 5.65
C SER A 55 -2.15 6.61 6.65
N ALA A 56 -1.72 5.37 6.38
CA ALA A 56 -2.11 4.19 7.15
C ALA A 56 -1.14 3.82 8.29
N GLY A 57 -0.08 4.60 8.49
CA GLY A 57 0.93 4.44 9.55
C GLY A 57 2.24 3.82 9.06
N ASP A 58 3.27 3.87 9.91
CA ASP A 58 4.68 3.63 9.54
C ASP A 58 4.99 2.21 9.05
N GLU A 59 4.15 1.23 9.37
CA GLU A 59 4.30 -0.13 8.85
C GLU A 59 3.96 -0.22 7.36
N TRP A 60 3.13 0.69 6.83
CA TRP A 60 2.75 0.69 5.43
C TRP A 60 3.80 1.39 4.58
N VAL A 61 4.23 0.71 3.51
CA VAL A 61 5.17 1.25 2.54
C VAL A 61 4.45 1.39 1.20
N SER A 62 4.36 2.61 0.67
CA SER A 62 3.75 2.86 -0.63
C SER A 62 4.70 2.52 -1.78
N VAL A 63 4.21 1.72 -2.72
CA VAL A 63 4.93 1.31 -3.93
C VAL A 63 4.10 1.63 -5.16
N LEU A 64 4.56 2.57 -5.98
CA LEU A 64 3.87 3.03 -7.17
C LEU A 64 4.43 2.35 -8.42
N VAL A 65 3.56 1.67 -9.18
CA VAL A 65 3.91 1.08 -10.48
C VAL A 65 3.36 1.90 -11.65
N ARG A 66 4.03 1.83 -12.80
CA ARG A 66 3.71 2.66 -13.99
C ARG A 66 2.85 1.94 -15.05
N THR A 67 2.24 0.82 -14.70
CA THR A 67 1.48 -0.05 -15.62
C THR A 67 -0.01 0.25 -15.68
N GLY A 68 -0.48 1.39 -15.16
CA GLY A 68 -1.91 1.67 -15.00
C GLY A 68 -2.26 3.17 -15.02
N CYS A 69 -3.08 3.62 -14.07
CA CYS A 69 -3.54 5.01 -13.95
C CYS A 69 -2.38 6.02 -13.97
N PHE A 70 -1.28 5.69 -13.31
CA PHE A 70 -0.04 6.46 -13.36
C PHE A 70 0.88 6.00 -14.47
N THR A 71 1.31 6.94 -15.30
CA THR A 71 2.26 6.72 -16.42
C THR A 71 3.40 7.76 -16.42
N GLY A 72 3.55 8.53 -15.33
CA GLY A 72 4.62 9.50 -15.18
C GLY A 72 6.00 8.85 -15.22
N LYS A 73 7.06 9.63 -15.47
CA LYS A 73 8.46 9.16 -15.41
C LYS A 73 9.07 9.31 -14.01
N GLU A 74 8.74 10.41 -13.34
CA GLU A 74 9.15 10.66 -11.97
C GLU A 74 8.12 10.09 -10.99
N ASN A 75 8.30 10.34 -9.70
CA ASN A 75 7.26 10.09 -8.71
C ASN A 75 6.11 11.10 -8.87
N ASP A 76 4.91 10.80 -8.36
CA ASP A 76 3.79 11.74 -8.37
C ASP A 76 4.13 13.00 -7.54
N GLU A 77 3.64 14.16 -7.96
CA GLU A 77 3.97 15.43 -7.31
C GLU A 77 3.23 15.61 -5.97
N PHE A 78 1.98 15.14 -5.90
CA PHE A 78 1.09 15.37 -4.75
C PHE A 78 1.09 14.20 -3.78
N ASP A 79 1.14 12.96 -4.30
CA ASP A 79 1.08 11.72 -3.54
C ASP A 79 2.36 10.91 -3.80
N ARG A 80 3.48 11.38 -3.24
CA ARG A 80 4.80 10.75 -3.41
C ARG A 80 4.85 9.36 -2.77
N ALA A 81 5.16 8.34 -3.56
CA ALA A 81 5.39 6.99 -3.06
C ALA A 81 6.80 6.84 -2.47
N GLN A 82 6.99 5.89 -1.56
CA GLN A 82 8.31 5.56 -1.01
C GLN A 82 9.17 4.78 -2.01
N ILE A 83 8.54 3.96 -2.85
CA ILE A 83 9.18 3.20 -3.92
C ILE A 83 8.40 3.44 -5.21
N VAL A 84 9.10 3.65 -6.33
CA VAL A 84 8.49 3.77 -7.66
C VAL A 84 9.21 2.87 -8.62
N GLU A 85 8.47 1.99 -9.29
CA GLU A 85 9.04 1.00 -10.19
C GLU A 85 8.21 0.90 -11.48
N ASP A 86 8.81 0.38 -12.55
CA ASP A 86 8.13 0.33 -13.84
C ASP A 86 6.94 -0.63 -13.86
N ASN A 87 7.03 -1.74 -13.12
CA ASN A 87 6.02 -2.79 -13.09
C ASN A 87 6.10 -3.61 -11.78
N ILE A 88 5.17 -4.56 -11.61
CA ILE A 88 5.07 -5.39 -10.41
C ILE A 88 6.30 -6.31 -10.19
N GLU A 89 6.92 -6.80 -11.27
CA GLU A 89 8.11 -7.65 -11.15
C GLU A 89 9.28 -6.85 -10.57
N HIS A 90 9.52 -5.64 -11.08
CA HIS A 90 10.56 -4.74 -10.58
C HIS A 90 10.27 -4.32 -9.14
N ALA A 91 9.00 -3.99 -8.82
CA ALA A 91 8.56 -3.69 -7.46
C ALA A 91 8.90 -4.81 -6.48
N VAL A 92 8.54 -6.06 -6.81
CA VAL A 92 8.81 -7.20 -5.93
C VAL A 92 10.31 -7.46 -5.78
N LYS A 93 11.08 -7.41 -6.88
CA LYS A 93 12.54 -7.53 -6.79
C LYS A 93 13.14 -6.45 -5.89
N LYS A 94 12.69 -5.20 -6.04
CA LYS A 94 13.18 -4.08 -5.24
C LYS A 94 12.87 -4.27 -3.76
N ILE A 95 11.65 -4.71 -3.44
CA ILE A 95 11.22 -5.01 -2.07
C ILE A 95 12.14 -6.09 -1.47
N LEU A 96 12.44 -7.16 -2.21
CA LEU A 96 13.31 -8.24 -1.75
C LEU A 96 14.77 -7.83 -1.53
N GLU A 97 15.25 -6.73 -2.14
CA GLU A 97 16.60 -6.20 -1.91
C GLU A 97 16.72 -5.35 -0.64
N ILE A 98 15.61 -4.83 -0.12
CA ILE A 98 15.59 -3.88 1.00
C ILE A 98 15.04 -4.47 2.30
N VAL A 99 14.53 -5.71 2.23
CA VAL A 99 14.18 -6.53 3.40
C VAL A 99 15.34 -7.45 3.78
#